data_AF-A0A7W3JSG9-F1
#
_entry.id   AF-A0A7W3JSG9-F1
#
_cell.length_a   1.000
_cell.length_b   1.000
_cell.length_c   1.000
_cell.angle_alpha   90.00
_cell.angle_beta   90.00
_cell.angle_gamma   90.00
#
_symmetry.space_group_name_H-M   'P 1'
#
loop_
_entity.id
_entity.type
_entity.pdbx_description
1 polymer ?
#
loop_
_entity_poly.entity_id
_entity_poly.type
_entity_poly.pdbx_seq_one_letter_code
_entity_poly.pdbx_strand_id
1 'polypeptide(L)'
;MKSPKPVWQRQWRLRLVVAWVVGTVGVTATIISISPSLSLTFSFFGNSSYGVFHLTTFTIAAVELAIPIFIALAIANARRRWWLWLGSTVILVLLLLLLRPAFGSLNVFWLG
;
A
#
# COMPACT_ATOMS: atom_id res chain seq x y z
N MET A 1 10.87 -9.20 -42.51
CA MET A 1 10.42 -10.16 -41.46
C MET A 1 10.95 -9.68 -40.10
N LYS A 2 10.10 -9.53 -39.07
CA LYS A 2 10.55 -9.18 -37.72
C LYS A 2 11.05 -10.44 -37.02
N SER A 3 12.32 -10.47 -36.62
CA SER A 3 12.91 -11.53 -35.80
C SER A 3 12.10 -11.73 -34.50
N PRO A 4 11.77 -12.97 -34.10
CA PRO A 4 11.04 -13.25 -32.87
C PRO A 4 11.84 -12.75 -31.65
N LYS A 5 11.16 -12.02 -30.76
CA LYS A 5 11.80 -11.50 -29.54
C LYS A 5 12.23 -12.66 -28.64
N PRO A 6 13.40 -12.55 -27.99
CA PRO A 6 13.90 -13.61 -27.13
C PRO A 6 13.01 -13.81 -25.90
N VAL A 7 12.89 -15.06 -25.44
CA VAL A 7 11.95 -15.50 -24.38
C VAL A 7 12.09 -14.68 -23.08
N TRP A 8 13.31 -14.31 -22.70
CA TRP A 8 13.56 -13.49 -21.51
C TRP A 8 12.94 -12.09 -21.60
N GLN A 9 12.86 -11.48 -22.79
CA GLN A 9 12.16 -10.20 -22.97
C GLN A 9 10.66 -10.34 -22.79
N ARG A 10 10.07 -11.47 -23.23
CA ARG A 10 8.63 -11.73 -23.08
C ARG A 10 8.25 -11.91 -21.61
N GLN A 11 9.05 -12.66 -20.86
CA GLN A 11 8.85 -12.87 -19.42
C GLN A 11 8.97 -11.57 -18.61
N TRP A 12 9.94 -10.71 -18.93
CA TRP A 12 10.08 -9.41 -18.27
C TRP A 12 8.88 -8.49 -18.53
N ARG A 13 8.38 -8.44 -19.77
CA ARG A 13 7.19 -7.65 -20.10
C ARG A 13 5.95 -8.14 -19.35
N LEU A 14 5.77 -9.46 -19.27
CA LEU A 14 4.63 -10.05 -18.55
C LEU A 14 4.68 -9.68 -17.06
N ARG A 15 5.87 -9.74 -16.43
CA ARG A 15 6.06 -9.34 -15.03
C ARG A 15 5.74 -7.87 -14.80
N LEU A 16 6.13 -6.98 -15.71
CA LEU A 16 5.76 -5.57 -15.61
C LEU A 16 4.26 -5.35 -15.71
N VAL A 17 3.59 -6.02 -16.65
CA VAL A 17 2.13 -5.93 -16.77
C VAL A 17 1.46 -6.42 -15.48
N VAL A 18 1.90 -7.56 -14.93
CA VAL A 18 1.38 -8.08 -13.66
C VAL A 18 1.66 -7.12 -12.52
N ALA A 19 2.87 -6.58 -12.40
CA ALA A 19 3.22 -5.59 -11.38
C ALA A 19 2.32 -4.35 -11.47
N TRP A 20 2.06 -3.88 -12.69
CA TRP A 20 1.20 -2.73 -12.93
C TRP A 20 -0.25 -3.01 -12.54
N VAL A 21 -0.80 -4.17 -12.93
CA VAL A 21 -2.15 -4.58 -12.55
C VAL A 21 -2.27 -4.71 -11.03
N VAL A 22 -1.35 -5.42 -10.37
CA VAL A 22 -1.36 -5.61 -8.92
C VAL A 22 -1.22 -4.28 -8.19
N GLY A 23 -0.30 -3.41 -8.63
CA GLY A 23 -0.09 -2.10 -8.03
C GLY A 23 -1.32 -1.21 -8.17
N THR A 24 -1.87 -1.07 -9.38
CA THR A 24 -3.03 -0.21 -9.63
C THR A 24 -4.28 -0.72 -8.92
N VAL A 25 -4.61 -2.00 -9.06
CA VAL A 25 -5.79 -2.59 -8.40
C VAL A 25 -5.66 -2.50 -6.87
N GLY A 26 -4.47 -2.83 -6.34
CA GLY A 26 -4.20 -2.75 -4.91
C GLY A 26 -4.33 -1.32 -4.37
N VAL A 27 -3.68 -0.34 -5.02
CA VAL A 27 -3.77 1.06 -4.62
C VAL A 27 -5.21 1.58 -4.70
N THR A 28 -5.94 1.29 -5.77
CA THR A 28 -7.35 1.70 -5.90
C THR A 28 -8.21 1.08 -4.79
N ALA A 29 -8.05 -0.21 -4.50
CA ALA A 29 -8.76 -0.88 -3.42
C ALA A 29 -8.44 -0.24 -2.06
N THR A 30 -7.16 0.04 -1.79
CA THR A 30 -6.74 0.73 -0.56
C THR A 30 -7.38 2.11 -0.45
N ILE A 31 -7.34 2.93 -1.52
CA ILE A 31 -7.96 4.27 -1.53
C ILE A 31 -9.45 4.19 -1.20
N ILE A 32 -10.18 3.27 -1.83
CA ILE A 32 -11.60 3.07 -1.57
C ILE A 32 -11.82 2.73 -0.09
N SER A 33 -11.02 1.81 0.46
CA SER A 33 -11.10 1.37 1.86
C SER A 33 -10.83 2.50 2.86
N ILE A 34 -9.84 3.37 2.62
CA ILE A 34 -9.46 4.43 3.57
C ILE A 34 -10.27 5.72 3.40
N SER A 35 -11.00 5.88 2.28
CA SER A 35 -11.67 7.13 1.91
C SER A 35 -12.61 7.68 2.99
N PRO A 36 -13.40 6.87 3.74
CA PRO A 36 -14.30 7.43 4.74
C PRO A 36 -13.56 7.90 6.00
N SER A 37 -12.48 7.21 6.39
CA SER A 37 -11.62 7.67 7.50
C SER A 37 -10.93 8.99 7.16
N LEU A 38 -10.42 9.13 5.93
CA LEU A 38 -9.87 10.40 5.46
C LEU A 38 -10.91 11.51 5.47
N SER A 39 -12.14 11.21 5.06
CA SER A 39 -13.25 12.20 5.07
C SER A 39 -13.57 12.69 6.49
N LEU A 40 -13.57 11.78 7.48
CA LEU A 40 -13.72 12.15 8.90
C LEU A 40 -12.56 13.02 9.37
N THR A 41 -11.32 12.64 9.06
CA THR A 41 -10.13 13.44 9.40
C THR A 41 -10.18 14.84 8.79
N PHE A 42 -10.59 14.95 7.53
CA PHE A 42 -10.74 16.25 6.88
C PHE A 42 -11.86 17.10 7.49
N SER A 43 -12.90 16.48 8.06
CA SER A 43 -13.98 17.21 8.73
C SER A 43 -13.51 17.95 10.00
N PHE A 44 -12.43 17.48 10.64
CA PHE A 44 -11.82 18.14 11.81
C PHE A 44 -10.59 19.00 11.45
N PHE A 45 -10.30 19.16 10.15
CA PHE A 45 -9.13 19.87 9.67
C PHE A 45 -9.18 21.35 10.09
N GLY A 46 -8.12 21.82 10.75
CA GLY A 46 -8.05 23.17 11.32
C GLY A 46 -8.24 23.23 12.84
N ASN A 47 -8.70 22.16 13.48
CA ASN A 47 -8.70 22.08 14.95
C ASN A 47 -7.36 21.51 15.46
N SER A 48 -6.57 22.36 16.11
CA SER A 48 -5.23 22.02 16.62
C SER A 48 -5.24 20.94 17.70
N SER A 49 -6.35 20.77 18.43
CA SER A 49 -6.50 19.71 19.44
C SER A 49 -6.49 18.31 18.84
N TYR A 50 -6.77 18.16 17.54
CA TYR A 50 -6.77 16.88 16.83
C TYR A 50 -5.51 16.67 15.96
N GLY A 51 -4.48 17.52 16.12
CA GLY A 51 -3.26 17.44 15.31
C GLY A 51 -2.58 16.07 15.32
N VAL A 52 -2.50 15.43 16.51
CA VAL A 52 -1.93 14.08 16.66
C VAL A 52 -2.78 13.05 15.91
N PHE A 53 -4.10 13.13 16.04
CA PHE A 53 -5.03 12.24 15.36
C PHE A 53 -4.93 12.36 13.82
N HIS A 54 -4.80 13.58 13.28
CA HIS A 54 -4.57 13.79 11.85
C HIS A 54 -3.26 13.16 11.40
N LEU A 55 -2.16 13.43 12.11
CA LEU A 55 -0.83 12.90 11.77
C LEU A 55 -0.82 11.38 11.76
N THR A 56 -1.43 10.75 12.77
CA THR A 56 -1.56 9.30 12.85
C THR A 56 -2.36 8.76 11.68
N THR A 57 -3.50 9.38 11.35
CA THR A 57 -4.35 8.92 10.23
C THR A 57 -3.65 9.01 8.88
N PHE A 58 -2.96 10.12 8.60
CA PHE A 58 -2.20 10.26 7.35
C PHE A 58 -1.02 9.30 7.27
N THR A 59 -0.35 9.03 8.40
CA THR A 59 0.76 8.08 8.45
C THR A 59 0.28 6.66 8.17
N ILE A 60 -0.85 6.24 8.75
CA ILE A 60 -1.45 4.93 8.49
C ILE A 60 -1.89 4.82 7.04
N ALA A 61 -2.59 5.83 6.52
CA ALA A 61 -2.99 5.87 5.11
C ALA A 61 -1.78 5.72 4.17
N ALA A 62 -0.67 6.40 4.46
CA ALA A 62 0.56 6.27 3.68
C ALA A 62 1.16 4.86 3.77
N VAL A 63 1.16 4.24 4.95
CA VAL A 63 1.62 2.87 5.16
C VAL A 63 0.76 1.87 4.39
N GLU A 64 -0.56 2.00 4.45
CA GLU A 64 -1.49 1.11 3.74
C GLU A 64 -1.36 1.23 2.23
N LEU A 65 -1.13 2.44 1.70
CA LEU A 65 -0.85 2.66 0.28
C LEU A 65 0.52 2.12 -0.15
N ALA A 66 1.51 2.12 0.75
CA ALA A 66 2.84 1.60 0.45
C ALA A 66 2.85 0.07 0.23
N ILE A 67 1.96 -0.68 0.89
CA ILE A 67 1.86 -2.14 0.78
C ILE A 67 1.66 -2.62 -0.67
N PRO A 68 0.59 -2.24 -1.40
CA PRO A 68 0.39 -2.69 -2.78
C PRO A 68 1.50 -2.19 -3.73
N ILE A 69 2.09 -1.03 -3.45
CA ILE A 69 3.23 -0.49 -4.21
C ILE A 69 4.46 -1.38 -4.03
N PHE A 70 4.79 -1.78 -2.80
CA PHE A 70 5.94 -2.65 -2.52
C PHE A 70 5.75 -4.05 -3.08
N ILE A 71 4.53 -4.59 -3.06
CA ILE A 71 4.21 -5.85 -3.75
C ILE A 71 4.44 -5.71 -5.26
N ALA A 72 3.95 -4.64 -5.89
CA ALA A 72 4.19 -4.37 -7.31
C ALA A 72 5.68 -4.25 -7.63
N LEU A 73 6.46 -3.53 -6.80
CA LEU A 73 7.91 -3.41 -6.95
C LEU A 73 8.65 -4.74 -6.77
N ALA A 74 8.17 -5.61 -5.87
CA ALA A 74 8.72 -6.96 -5.72
C ALA A 74 8.54 -7.79 -7.00
N ILE A 75 7.35 -7.74 -7.60
CA ILE A 75 7.02 -8.44 -8.84
C ILE A 75 7.88 -7.90 -10.00
N ALA A 76 8.01 -6.57 -10.10
CA ALA A 76 8.81 -5.93 -11.13
C ALA A 76 10.33 -6.24 -10.99
N ASN A 77 10.85 -6.33 -9.76
CA ASN A 77 12.28 -6.48 -9.46
C ASN A 77 12.72 -7.91 -9.09
N ALA A 78 11.99 -8.93 -9.55
CA ALA A 78 12.15 -10.35 -9.22
C ALA A 78 13.57 -10.97 -9.33
N ARG A 79 14.57 -10.29 -9.93
CA ARG A 79 15.94 -10.84 -10.07
C ARG A 79 16.97 -10.36 -9.05
N ARG A 80 16.81 -9.19 -8.40
CA ARG A 80 17.92 -8.60 -7.63
C ARG A 80 17.56 -8.09 -6.25
N ARG A 81 16.41 -7.42 -6.10
CA ARG A 81 16.03 -6.75 -4.84
C ARG A 81 14.59 -7.03 -4.41
N TRP A 82 13.94 -8.04 -5.00
CA TRP A 82 12.55 -8.38 -4.67
C TRP A 82 12.34 -8.72 -3.20
N TRP A 83 13.32 -9.37 -2.56
CA TRP A 83 13.29 -9.68 -1.14
C TRP A 83 13.23 -8.44 -0.24
N LEU A 84 13.85 -7.33 -0.64
CA LEU A 84 13.76 -6.08 0.13
C LEU A 84 12.33 -5.54 0.10
N TRP A 85 11.71 -5.53 -1.07
CA TRP A 85 10.34 -5.05 -1.23
C TRP A 85 9.32 -5.95 -0.53
N LEU A 86 9.46 -7.27 -0.62
CA LEU A 86 8.59 -8.19 0.14
C LEU A 86 8.85 -8.12 1.64
N GLY A 87 10.10 -8.04 2.07
CA GLY A 87 10.45 -7.88 3.48
C GLY A 87 9.82 -6.61 4.06
N SER A 88 9.94 -5.48 3.36
CA SER A 88 9.27 -4.23 3.74
C SER A 88 7.75 -4.40 3.78
N THR A 89 7.14 -5.09 2.81
CA THR A 89 5.70 -5.38 2.81
C THR A 89 5.29 -6.15 4.06
N VAL A 90 6.00 -7.22 4.39
CA VAL A 90 5.72 -8.04 5.58
C VAL A 90 5.86 -7.22 6.86
N ILE A 91 6.91 -6.40 6.97
CA ILE A 91 7.11 -5.52 8.12
C ILE A 91 5.96 -4.54 8.27
N LEU A 92 5.52 -3.89 7.18
CA LEU A 92 4.39 -2.96 7.23
C LEU A 92 3.09 -3.65 7.63
N VAL A 93 2.81 -4.85 7.10
CA VAL A 93 1.64 -5.63 7.49
C VAL A 93 1.69 -6.01 8.96
N LEU A 94 2.84 -6.49 9.46
CA LEU A 94 3.02 -6.82 10.88
C LEU A 94 2.84 -5.58 11.76
N LEU A 95 3.39 -4.43 11.36
CA LEU A 95 3.23 -3.17 12.06
C LEU A 95 1.75 -2.79 12.16
N LEU A 96 0.99 -2.86 11.06
CA LEU A 96 -0.44 -2.60 11.08
C LEU A 96 -1.18 -3.59 11.99
N LEU A 97 -0.85 -4.88 11.94
CA LEU A 97 -1.45 -5.92 12.79
C LEU A 97 -1.21 -5.66 14.28
N LEU A 98 0.01 -5.28 14.65
CA LEU A 98 0.39 -4.97 16.04
C LEU A 98 -0.28 -3.69 16.56
N LEU A 99 -0.53 -2.73 15.68
CA LEU A 99 -1.17 -1.47 16.04
C LEU A 99 -2.71 -1.56 16.06
N ARG A 100 -3.32 -2.62 15.50
CA ARG A 100 -4.79 -2.81 15.50
C ARG A 100 -5.44 -2.62 16.88
N PRO A 101 -4.93 -3.19 17.98
CA PRO A 101 -5.56 -3.05 19.30
C PRO A 101 -5.57 -1.61 19.81
N ALA A 102 -4.55 -0.82 19.44
CA ALA A 102 -4.47 0.60 19.81
C ALA A 102 -5.44 1.48 19.01
N PHE A 103 -5.93 1.00 17.86
CA PHE A 103 -6.88 1.73 17.02
C PHE A 103 -8.33 1.30 17.22
N GLY A 104 -8.58 0.08 17.71
CA GLY A 104 -9.92 -0.37 18.09
C GLY A 104 -10.55 0.46 19.22
N SER A 105 -9.73 1.03 20.12
CA SER A 105 -10.18 1.96 21.16
C SER A 105 -10.48 3.37 20.66
N LEU A 106 -10.03 3.72 19.45
CA LEU A 106 -10.24 5.05 18.85
C LEU A 106 -11.52 5.14 18.04
N ASN A 107 -12.31 4.06 17.86
CA ASN A 107 -13.58 4.03 17.11
C ASN A 107 -13.54 4.62 15.68
N VAL A 108 -12.36 4.97 15.17
CA VAL A 108 -12.16 5.76 13.95
C VAL A 108 -11.48 4.94 12.84
N PHE A 109 -11.12 3.68 13.11
CA PHE A 109 -10.57 2.75 12.12
C PHE A 109 -11.34 1.44 12.05
N TRP A 110 -11.75 1.12 10.82
CA TRP A 110 -12.18 -0.09 10.09
C TRP A 110 -11.94 -1.51 10.64
N LEU A 111 -11.71 -1.71 11.94
CA LEU A 111 -11.48 -3.03 12.54
C LEU A 111 -12.44 -3.27 13.72
N GLY A 112 -13.66 -2.76 13.61
CA GLY A 112 -14.83 -3.23 14.35
C GLY A 112 -15.50 -4.37 13.61
#